data_AF-A0A3D0Y2T8-F1
#
_entry.id   AF-A0A3D0Y2T8-F1
#
_cell.length_a   1.000
_cell.length_b   1.000
_cell.length_c   1.000
_cell.angle_alpha   90.00
_cell.angle_beta   90.00
_cell.angle_gamma   90.00
#
_symmetry.space_group_name_H-M   'P 1'
#
loop_
_entity.id
_entity.type
_entity.pdbx_description
1 polymer ?
#
loop_
_entity_poly.entity_id
_entity_poly.type
_entity_poly.pdbx_seq_one_letter_code
_entity_poly.pdbx_strand_id
1 'polypeptide(L)'
;MGGGKWDTGIYSSAKASRRSSGIDDFDYTAKVRSGKVSKVNEVLDAKKMVNPDSSRYPFPLRESRDSDEHPLSVPVAMFFDVTGSMGHIPRVLQEKLPKLMDVIIDKAGLSDPQVLVGAIGDATCDRYPFQVGQFESDNSFDEQLRQIILEGGGGGQTFESYALAYHFAAYHTATDAYEKRGKKGYFFTMGDEAPWPTVTVEEMSAVFGISTGENETVESLLARAQEKWDMFHLFAVDGGYPHTKKIHDRWRALFGERFIMVEDSRLVCEVIAGIIHMMENSYDADRVVQDIGLSGKNASMVKNALVPLSTSSSLVVRAVAEGTALTNSGRRKRGVTRL
;
A
#
# COMPACT_ATOMS: atom_id res chain seq x y z
N MET A 1 -18.06 7.08 -2.55
CA MET A 1 -17.23 6.25 -1.65
C MET A 1 -17.85 4.87 -1.65
N GLY A 2 -17.07 3.81 -1.89
CA GLY A 2 -17.56 2.44 -2.01
C GLY A 2 -18.25 1.97 -0.74
N GLY A 3 -19.52 1.57 -0.86
CA GLY A 3 -20.19 0.75 0.14
C GLY A 3 -19.88 -0.73 -0.10
N GLY A 4 -20.37 -1.61 0.76
CA GLY A 4 -20.16 -3.05 0.64
C GLY A 4 -18.91 -3.54 1.35
N LYS A 5 -18.68 -4.85 1.30
CA LYS A 5 -17.60 -5.54 1.99
C LYS A 5 -16.90 -6.49 1.02
N TRP A 6 -15.62 -6.73 1.26
CA TRP A 6 -14.89 -7.76 0.54
C TRP A 6 -15.61 -9.11 0.65
N ASP A 7 -15.83 -9.76 -0.50
CA ASP A 7 -16.40 -11.09 -0.58
C ASP A 7 -15.55 -11.99 -1.50
N THR A 8 -14.93 -13.01 -0.92
CA THR A 8 -14.09 -13.99 -1.65
C THR A 8 -14.89 -14.83 -2.65
N GLY A 9 -16.18 -15.07 -2.39
CA GLY A 9 -17.10 -15.74 -3.29
C GLY A 9 -17.41 -14.89 -4.53
N ILE A 10 -17.73 -13.61 -4.34
CA ILE A 10 -17.95 -12.66 -5.46
C ILE A 10 -16.71 -12.56 -6.33
N TYR A 11 -15.52 -12.40 -5.72
CA TYR A 11 -14.24 -12.40 -6.44
C TYR A 11 -14.07 -13.67 -7.28
N SER A 12 -14.29 -14.84 -6.67
CA SER A 12 -14.10 -16.14 -7.34
C SER A 12 -15.07 -16.33 -8.51
N SER A 13 -16.34 -15.93 -8.34
CA SER A 13 -17.35 -15.97 -9.40
C SER A 13 -17.02 -15.00 -10.55
N ALA A 14 -16.59 -13.78 -10.24
CA ALA A 14 -16.18 -12.80 -11.24
C ALA A 14 -14.96 -13.31 -12.04
N LYS A 15 -13.94 -13.85 -11.36
CA LYS A 15 -12.77 -14.45 -12.00
C LYS A 15 -13.14 -15.63 -12.91
N ALA A 16 -14.00 -16.53 -12.46
CA ALA A 16 -14.46 -17.66 -13.26
C ALA A 16 -15.23 -17.20 -14.51
N SER A 17 -16.11 -16.21 -14.38
CA SER A 17 -16.85 -15.60 -15.49
C SER A 17 -15.92 -15.01 -16.55
N ARG A 18 -14.92 -14.22 -16.13
CA ARG A 18 -13.90 -13.65 -17.02
C ARG A 18 -13.12 -14.71 -17.77
N ARG A 19 -12.65 -15.74 -17.05
CA ARG A 19 -11.93 -16.87 -17.65
C ARG A 19 -12.78 -17.61 -18.68
N SER A 20 -14.07 -17.83 -18.39
CA SER A 20 -14.99 -18.47 -19.34
C SER A 20 -15.24 -17.64 -20.59
N SER A 21 -15.10 -16.31 -20.48
CA SER A 21 -15.20 -15.36 -21.59
C SER A 21 -13.88 -15.12 -22.30
N GLY A 22 -12.79 -15.78 -21.90
CA GLY A 22 -11.44 -15.59 -22.48
C GLY A 22 -10.82 -14.22 -22.18
N ILE A 23 -11.27 -13.54 -21.13
CA ILE A 23 -10.78 -12.21 -20.75
C ILE A 23 -9.61 -12.38 -19.76
N ASP A 24 -8.42 -11.89 -20.11
CA ASP A 24 -7.27 -11.86 -19.19
C ASP A 24 -7.56 -10.94 -18.00
N ASP A 25 -6.99 -11.28 -16.84
CA ASP A 25 -7.14 -10.48 -15.65
C ASP A 25 -6.62 -9.04 -15.87
N PHE A 26 -5.57 -8.86 -16.68
CA PHE A 26 -5.04 -7.56 -17.11
C PHE A 26 -5.36 -7.26 -18.59
N ASP A 27 -6.58 -7.56 -19.05
CA ASP A 27 -7.04 -7.26 -20.40
C ASP A 27 -6.86 -5.78 -20.80
N TYR A 28 -6.92 -4.83 -19.86
CA TYR A 28 -6.62 -3.42 -20.14
C TYR A 28 -5.18 -3.21 -20.62
N THR A 29 -4.21 -3.89 -19.99
CA THR A 29 -2.81 -3.93 -20.47
C THR A 29 -2.72 -4.50 -21.87
N ALA A 30 -3.43 -5.60 -22.17
CA ALA A 30 -3.43 -6.21 -23.50
C ALA A 30 -3.99 -5.25 -24.57
N LYS A 31 -5.06 -4.52 -24.25
CA LYS A 31 -5.64 -3.48 -25.11
C LYS A 31 -4.64 -2.36 -25.38
N VAL A 32 -3.91 -1.88 -24.36
CA VAL A 32 -2.86 -0.87 -24.54
C VAL A 32 -1.73 -1.36 -25.43
N ARG A 33 -1.22 -2.58 -25.19
CA ARG A 33 -0.15 -3.18 -26.03
C ARG A 33 -0.58 -3.37 -27.49
N SER A 34 -1.85 -3.67 -27.73
CA SER A 34 -2.41 -3.78 -29.08
C SER A 34 -2.71 -2.44 -29.76
N GLY A 35 -2.55 -1.32 -29.06
CA GLY A 35 -2.88 0.02 -29.56
C GLY A 35 -4.37 0.37 -29.56
N LYS A 36 -5.25 -0.51 -29.02
CA LYS A 36 -6.69 -0.23 -28.88
C LYS A 36 -6.98 0.86 -27.84
N VAL A 37 -6.07 1.05 -26.90
CA VAL A 37 -6.13 2.06 -25.84
C VAL A 37 -4.77 2.74 -25.76
N SER A 38 -4.76 4.06 -25.54
CA SER A 38 -3.53 4.87 -25.48
C SER A 38 -3.50 5.81 -24.27
N LYS A 39 -4.30 5.50 -23.23
CA LYS A 39 -4.42 6.29 -22.00
C LYS A 39 -4.60 5.40 -20.77
N VAL A 40 -4.19 5.91 -19.61
CA VAL A 40 -4.55 5.35 -18.31
C VAL A 40 -6.07 5.27 -18.18
N ASN A 41 -6.58 4.24 -17.51
CA ASN A 41 -8.01 4.17 -17.21
C ASN A 41 -8.41 5.38 -16.33
N GLU A 42 -9.56 5.99 -16.59
CA GLU A 42 -9.96 7.23 -15.89
C GLU A 42 -10.06 7.06 -14.38
N VAL A 43 -10.39 5.86 -13.88
CA VAL A 43 -10.40 5.58 -12.43
C VAL A 43 -9.00 5.60 -11.82
N LEU A 44 -7.96 5.32 -12.62
CA LEU A 44 -6.56 5.25 -12.19
C LEU A 44 -5.75 6.52 -12.53
N ASP A 45 -6.33 7.45 -13.30
CA ASP A 45 -5.65 8.66 -13.73
C ASP A 45 -5.61 9.69 -12.59
N ALA A 46 -4.42 9.98 -12.09
CA ALA A 46 -4.21 10.95 -11.02
C ALA A 46 -4.73 12.37 -11.37
N LYS A 47 -4.77 12.74 -12.67
CA LYS A 47 -5.34 14.02 -13.12
C LYS A 47 -6.86 14.07 -13.04
N LYS A 48 -7.52 12.93 -12.85
CA LYS A 48 -8.97 12.82 -12.66
C LYS A 48 -9.38 12.84 -11.20
N MET A 49 -8.43 12.91 -10.26
CA MET A 49 -8.75 13.17 -8.87
C MET A 49 -9.46 14.51 -8.73
N VAL A 50 -10.31 14.61 -7.71
CA VAL A 50 -11.09 15.81 -7.41
C VAL A 50 -10.75 16.32 -6.02
N ASN A 51 -10.87 17.63 -5.83
CA ASN A 51 -10.76 18.23 -4.51
C ASN A 51 -12.17 18.46 -3.95
N PRO A 52 -12.61 17.69 -2.93
CA PRO A 52 -13.96 17.80 -2.39
C PRO A 52 -14.15 19.08 -1.57
N ASP A 53 -13.07 19.65 -1.02
CA ASP A 53 -13.11 20.84 -0.17
C ASP A 53 -11.77 21.59 -0.25
N SER A 54 -11.72 22.58 -1.14
CA SER A 54 -10.52 23.41 -1.36
C SER A 54 -10.17 24.31 -0.18
N SER A 55 -11.05 24.45 0.82
CA SER A 55 -10.73 25.16 2.06
C SER A 55 -9.89 24.32 3.02
N ARG A 56 -9.98 22.99 2.91
CA ARG A 56 -9.25 22.03 3.77
C ARG A 56 -8.06 21.41 3.07
N TYR A 57 -8.16 21.16 1.77
CA TYR A 57 -7.14 20.46 1.02
C TYR A 57 -6.58 21.32 -0.11
N PRO A 58 -5.25 21.39 -0.26
CA PRO A 58 -4.64 22.20 -1.30
C PRO A 58 -4.72 21.55 -2.69
N PHE A 59 -4.89 20.23 -2.77
CA PHE A 59 -4.82 19.46 -4.02
C PHE A 59 -5.99 18.47 -4.17
N PRO A 60 -6.33 18.05 -5.40
CA PRO A 60 -7.23 16.93 -5.63
C PRO A 60 -6.74 15.65 -4.96
N LEU A 61 -7.63 14.77 -4.51
CA LEU A 61 -7.23 13.68 -3.62
C LEU A 61 -8.07 12.40 -3.78
N ARG A 62 -7.58 11.34 -3.12
CA ARG A 62 -8.31 10.10 -2.82
C ARG A 62 -8.72 10.11 -1.35
N GLU A 63 -9.88 9.53 -1.07
CA GLU A 63 -10.51 9.63 0.25
C GLU A 63 -10.71 8.25 0.85
N SER A 64 -10.34 8.10 2.12
CA SER A 64 -10.74 6.98 2.96
C SER A 64 -11.57 7.53 4.12
N ARG A 65 -12.89 7.33 4.06
CA ARG A 65 -13.86 7.95 4.98
C ARG A 65 -14.68 6.91 5.70
N ASP A 66 -15.10 7.28 6.90
CA ASP A 66 -16.07 6.51 7.64
C ASP A 66 -17.42 6.55 6.93
N SER A 67 -18.19 5.48 7.09
CA SER A 67 -19.60 5.40 6.68
C SER A 67 -20.39 4.61 7.72
N ASP A 68 -21.72 4.52 7.56
CA ASP A 68 -22.55 3.71 8.45
C ASP A 68 -22.14 2.22 8.43
N GLU A 69 -21.68 1.72 7.28
CA GLU A 69 -21.20 0.35 7.13
C GLU A 69 -19.75 0.13 7.60
N HIS A 70 -18.95 1.20 7.57
CA HIS A 70 -17.51 1.23 7.88
C HIS A 70 -17.17 2.40 8.80
N PRO A 71 -17.59 2.38 10.08
CA PRO A 71 -17.49 3.53 10.98
C PRO A 71 -16.06 3.84 11.47
N LEU A 72 -15.13 2.90 11.31
CA LEU A 72 -13.75 2.98 11.78
C LEU A 72 -12.77 2.71 10.64
N SER A 73 -12.95 3.39 9.49
CA SER A 73 -12.16 3.12 8.30
C SER A 73 -10.66 3.22 8.57
N VAL A 74 -9.88 2.28 8.03
CA VAL A 74 -8.42 2.31 8.09
C VAL A 74 -7.86 2.14 6.68
N PRO A 75 -7.13 3.14 6.16
CA PRO A 75 -6.62 3.08 4.81
C PRO A 75 -5.36 2.21 4.72
N VAL A 76 -5.32 1.37 3.69
CA VAL A 76 -4.16 0.57 3.29
C VAL A 76 -3.85 0.85 1.82
N ALA A 77 -2.71 1.47 1.54
CA ALA A 77 -2.27 1.79 0.19
C ALA A 77 -1.10 0.89 -0.22
N MET A 78 -1.19 0.27 -1.38
CA MET A 78 -0.16 -0.62 -1.92
C MET A 78 0.23 -0.17 -3.32
N PHE A 79 1.48 0.25 -3.50
CA PHE A 79 2.03 0.67 -4.78
C PHE A 79 3.10 -0.31 -5.24
N PHE A 80 2.92 -0.84 -6.44
CA PHE A 80 3.85 -1.81 -7.02
C PHE A 80 4.59 -1.21 -8.20
N ASP A 81 5.88 -1.46 -8.24
CA ASP A 81 6.68 -1.30 -9.44
C ASP A 81 6.12 -2.16 -10.59
N VAL A 82 5.90 -1.56 -11.76
CA VAL A 82 5.39 -2.24 -12.96
C VAL A 82 6.35 -2.17 -14.15
N THR A 83 7.63 -1.94 -13.87
CA THR A 83 8.74 -2.02 -14.83
C THR A 83 8.99 -3.46 -15.28
N GLY A 84 9.90 -3.62 -16.25
CA GLY A 84 10.17 -4.92 -16.87
C GLY A 84 10.54 -6.04 -15.89
N SER A 85 11.31 -5.75 -14.84
CA SER A 85 11.71 -6.73 -13.81
C SER A 85 10.58 -7.11 -12.86
N MET A 86 9.60 -6.22 -12.67
CA MET A 86 8.56 -6.35 -11.64
C MET A 86 7.15 -6.61 -12.20
N GLY A 87 7.02 -6.71 -13.53
CA GLY A 87 5.72 -6.84 -14.21
C GLY A 87 4.86 -8.07 -13.84
N HIS A 88 5.39 -9.07 -13.14
CA HIS A 88 4.60 -10.20 -12.62
C HIS A 88 3.93 -9.91 -11.27
N ILE A 89 4.41 -8.93 -10.50
CA ILE A 89 3.95 -8.67 -9.13
C ILE A 89 2.46 -8.32 -9.05
N PRO A 90 1.90 -7.45 -9.91
CA PRO A 90 0.46 -7.18 -9.88
C PRO A 90 -0.39 -8.42 -10.16
N ARG A 91 0.11 -9.39 -10.93
CA ARG A 91 -0.58 -10.68 -11.15
C ARG A 91 -0.56 -11.55 -9.90
N VAL A 92 0.57 -11.63 -9.20
CA VAL A 92 0.67 -12.30 -7.90
C VAL A 92 -0.33 -11.70 -6.92
N LEU A 93 -0.38 -10.37 -6.80
CA LEU A 93 -1.33 -9.68 -5.95
C LEU A 93 -2.75 -10.05 -6.32
N GLN A 94 -3.08 -10.01 -7.61
CA GLN A 94 -4.41 -10.32 -8.10
C GLN A 94 -4.81 -11.76 -7.76
N GLU A 95 -3.92 -12.73 -7.89
CA GLU A 95 -4.15 -14.14 -7.53
C GLU A 95 -4.32 -14.35 -6.02
N LYS A 96 -3.56 -13.61 -5.21
CA LYS A 96 -3.49 -13.78 -3.75
C LYS A 96 -4.38 -12.81 -2.97
N LEU A 97 -5.09 -11.94 -3.67
CA LEU A 97 -5.94 -10.90 -3.08
C LEU A 97 -6.95 -11.44 -2.05
N PRO A 98 -7.67 -12.56 -2.29
CA PRO A 98 -8.55 -13.12 -1.26
C PRO A 98 -7.82 -13.44 0.04
N LYS A 99 -6.65 -14.07 -0.06
CA LYS A 99 -5.84 -14.43 1.11
C LYS A 99 -5.31 -13.20 1.84
N LEU A 100 -4.91 -12.15 1.11
CA LEU A 100 -4.51 -10.87 1.69
C LEU A 100 -5.65 -10.28 2.53
N MET A 101 -6.85 -10.20 1.96
CA MET A 101 -8.02 -9.64 2.62
C MET A 101 -8.48 -10.48 3.82
N ASP A 102 -8.48 -11.80 3.69
CA ASP A 102 -8.79 -12.73 4.80
C ASP A 102 -7.83 -12.49 5.98
N VAL A 103 -6.53 -12.31 5.73
CA VAL A 103 -5.57 -12.07 6.81
C VAL A 103 -5.74 -10.67 7.40
N ILE A 104 -5.92 -9.63 6.58
CA ILE A 104 -6.10 -8.25 7.08
C ILE A 104 -7.37 -8.13 7.93
N ILE A 105 -8.48 -8.70 7.47
CA ILE A 105 -9.77 -8.61 8.16
C ILE A 105 -9.81 -9.58 9.35
N ASP A 106 -9.60 -10.87 9.13
CA ASP A 106 -9.89 -11.90 10.14
C ASP A 106 -8.74 -12.11 11.12
N LYS A 107 -7.48 -12.01 10.67
CA LYS A 107 -6.31 -12.31 11.53
C LYS A 107 -5.76 -11.06 12.20
N ALA A 108 -5.51 -10.01 11.43
CA ALA A 108 -5.05 -8.74 11.97
C ALA A 108 -6.14 -8.00 12.76
N GLY A 109 -7.42 -8.33 12.53
CA GLY A 109 -8.55 -7.68 13.21
C GLY A 109 -8.71 -6.22 12.80
N LEU A 110 -8.21 -5.85 11.61
CA LEU A 110 -8.36 -4.50 11.10
C LEU A 110 -9.84 -4.27 10.80
N SER A 111 -10.49 -3.37 11.53
CA SER A 111 -11.96 -3.34 11.62
C SER A 111 -12.64 -3.04 10.28
N ASP A 112 -12.28 -1.93 9.64
CA ASP A 112 -12.89 -1.48 8.39
C ASP A 112 -11.79 -1.08 7.38
N PRO A 113 -11.03 -2.06 6.83
CA PRO A 113 -9.96 -1.76 5.90
C PRO A 113 -10.52 -1.18 4.61
N GLN A 114 -9.95 -0.06 4.17
CA GLN A 114 -10.18 0.50 2.86
C GLN A 114 -8.87 0.44 2.07
N VAL A 115 -8.86 -0.34 1.00
CA VAL A 115 -7.64 -0.71 0.29
C VAL A 115 -7.56 0.02 -1.03
N LEU A 116 -6.38 0.58 -1.32
CA LEU A 116 -6.06 1.24 -2.58
C LEU A 116 -4.83 0.57 -3.20
N VAL A 117 -4.86 0.38 -4.52
CA VAL A 117 -3.69 -0.04 -5.29
C VAL A 117 -3.23 1.06 -6.24
N GLY A 118 -1.91 1.15 -6.41
CA GLY A 118 -1.29 1.95 -7.44
C GLY A 118 -0.14 1.23 -8.12
N ALA A 119 0.30 1.79 -9.23
CA ALA A 119 1.45 1.34 -9.99
C ALA A 119 2.44 2.50 -10.20
N ILE A 120 3.72 2.15 -10.11
CA ILE A 120 4.86 3.05 -10.28
C ILE A 120 5.70 2.51 -11.44
N GLY A 121 6.06 3.37 -12.38
CA GLY A 121 7.11 3.13 -13.37
C GLY A 121 8.12 4.27 -13.38
N ASP A 122 8.85 4.41 -14.47
CA ASP A 122 9.91 5.41 -14.60
C ASP A 122 9.38 6.66 -15.28
N ALA A 123 9.19 7.76 -14.55
CA ALA A 123 8.73 9.04 -15.11
C ALA A 123 9.65 9.63 -16.19
N THR A 124 10.89 9.14 -16.29
CA THR A 124 11.85 9.62 -17.29
C THR A 124 11.68 8.94 -18.66
N CYS A 125 11.08 7.75 -18.74
CA CYS A 125 10.95 7.00 -19.99
C CYS A 125 9.60 6.32 -20.24
N ASP A 126 8.82 6.03 -19.20
CA ASP A 126 7.53 5.35 -19.31
C ASP A 126 6.42 6.32 -19.72
N ARG A 127 5.41 5.81 -20.42
CA ARG A 127 4.23 6.60 -20.82
C ARG A 127 3.20 6.70 -19.71
N TYR A 128 3.17 5.72 -18.81
CA TYR A 128 2.22 5.64 -17.71
C TYR A 128 2.95 5.48 -16.35
N PRO A 129 3.82 6.42 -15.97
CA PRO A 129 4.75 6.26 -14.85
C PRO A 129 4.07 6.24 -13.48
N PHE A 130 2.80 6.64 -13.41
CA PHE A 130 2.03 6.62 -12.17
C PHE A 130 0.55 6.38 -12.45
N GLN A 131 -0.03 5.41 -11.74
CA GLN A 131 -1.44 5.05 -11.82
C GLN A 131 -1.94 4.81 -10.39
N VAL A 132 -3.09 5.37 -10.03
CA VAL A 132 -3.59 5.31 -8.65
C VAL A 132 -5.10 5.15 -8.59
N GLY A 133 -5.54 4.07 -7.95
CA GLY A 133 -6.95 3.80 -7.69
C GLY A 133 -7.57 4.70 -6.62
N GLN A 134 -8.70 4.25 -6.10
CA GLN A 134 -9.41 4.80 -4.95
C GLN A 134 -9.36 3.80 -3.79
N PHE A 135 -9.55 4.29 -2.57
CA PHE A 135 -9.74 3.45 -1.39
C PHE A 135 -11.11 2.76 -1.44
N GLU A 136 -11.11 1.43 -1.52
CA GLU A 136 -12.34 0.62 -1.61
C GLU A 136 -12.46 -0.34 -0.41
N SER A 137 -13.69 -0.53 0.07
CA SER A 137 -14.04 -1.51 1.11
C SER A 137 -14.49 -2.86 0.54
N ASP A 138 -14.71 -2.94 -0.77
CA ASP A 138 -15.34 -4.08 -1.46
C ASP A 138 -14.47 -4.65 -2.58
N ASN A 139 -15.05 -5.53 -3.41
CA ASN A 139 -14.37 -6.14 -4.53
C ASN A 139 -14.01 -5.17 -5.67
N SER A 140 -14.43 -3.89 -5.63
CA SER A 140 -14.06 -2.87 -6.62
C SER A 140 -12.54 -2.64 -6.69
N PHE A 141 -11.83 -2.95 -5.61
CA PHE A 141 -10.38 -3.01 -5.60
C PHE A 141 -9.81 -3.98 -6.67
N ASP A 142 -10.38 -5.17 -6.87
CA ASP A 142 -9.95 -6.11 -7.94
C ASP A 142 -10.14 -5.48 -9.32
N GLU A 143 -11.28 -4.81 -9.52
CA GLU A 143 -11.57 -4.16 -10.81
C GLU A 143 -10.56 -3.06 -11.13
N GLN A 144 -10.16 -2.25 -10.15
CA GLN A 144 -9.13 -1.22 -10.32
C GLN A 144 -7.74 -1.80 -10.56
N LEU A 145 -7.35 -2.83 -9.81
CA LEU A 145 -6.09 -3.55 -10.03
C LEU A 145 -5.97 -4.05 -11.47
N ARG A 146 -7.05 -4.62 -12.00
CA ARG A 146 -7.11 -5.13 -13.37
C ARG A 146 -7.03 -4.05 -14.46
N GLN A 147 -7.31 -2.79 -14.13
CA GLN A 147 -7.16 -1.66 -15.06
C GLN A 147 -5.72 -1.13 -15.14
N ILE A 148 -4.82 -1.56 -14.24
CA ILE A 148 -3.42 -1.12 -14.26
C ILE A 148 -2.76 -1.54 -15.57
N ILE A 149 -2.07 -0.59 -16.19
CA ILE A 149 -1.21 -0.83 -17.34
C ILE A 149 0.13 -1.34 -16.84
N LEU A 150 0.45 -2.59 -17.18
CA LEU A 150 1.76 -3.20 -16.96
C LEU A 150 2.66 -2.87 -18.16
N GLU A 151 3.18 -1.64 -18.19
CA GLU A 151 3.98 -1.14 -19.31
C GLU A 151 5.23 -2.00 -19.51
N GLY A 152 5.84 -2.48 -18.41
CA GLY A 152 7.03 -3.32 -18.48
C GLY A 152 8.22 -2.60 -19.11
N GLY A 153 8.23 -1.26 -18.99
CA GLY A 153 9.30 -0.38 -19.43
C GLY A 153 10.50 -0.43 -18.50
N GLY A 154 11.22 0.68 -18.42
CA GLY A 154 12.45 0.81 -17.63
C GLY A 154 13.55 1.56 -18.38
N GLY A 155 14.24 2.47 -17.67
CA GLY A 155 15.20 3.41 -18.26
C GLY A 155 16.60 2.86 -18.51
N GLY A 156 16.83 1.56 -18.31
CA GLY A 156 18.17 0.94 -18.39
C GLY A 156 19.16 1.45 -17.33
N GLN A 157 18.64 2.13 -16.31
CA GLN A 157 19.35 2.69 -15.17
C GLN A 157 18.97 1.89 -13.90
N THR A 158 19.19 2.41 -12.68
CA THR A 158 18.95 1.65 -11.41
C THR A 158 18.10 2.43 -10.39
N PHE A 159 17.20 3.26 -10.89
CA PHE A 159 16.34 4.20 -10.20
C PHE A 159 14.92 4.13 -10.75
N GLU A 160 13.92 4.27 -9.88
CA GLU A 160 12.53 4.33 -10.27
C GLU A 160 11.79 5.46 -9.55
N SER A 161 10.63 5.85 -10.07
CA SER A 161 9.93 7.06 -9.62
C SER A 161 9.08 6.86 -8.37
N TYR A 162 9.56 6.06 -7.40
CA TYR A 162 8.83 5.75 -6.17
C TYR A 162 8.40 7.00 -5.39
N ALA A 163 9.16 8.09 -5.49
CA ALA A 163 8.85 9.33 -4.80
C ALA A 163 7.53 9.97 -5.26
N LEU A 164 7.00 9.65 -6.44
CA LEU A 164 5.65 10.04 -6.86
C LEU A 164 4.57 9.46 -5.95
N ALA A 165 4.73 8.22 -5.49
CA ALA A 165 3.82 7.60 -4.53
C ALA A 165 3.89 8.28 -3.16
N TYR A 166 5.06 8.77 -2.75
CA TYR A 166 5.22 9.51 -1.50
C TYR A 166 4.65 10.92 -1.59
N HIS A 167 4.76 11.58 -2.74
CA HIS A 167 4.05 12.83 -3.04
C HIS A 167 2.53 12.63 -2.97
N PHE A 168 2.02 11.55 -3.58
CA PHE A 168 0.61 11.17 -3.45
C PHE A 168 0.21 10.96 -1.98
N ALA A 169 0.98 10.18 -1.22
CA ALA A 169 0.72 9.94 0.20
C ALA A 169 0.69 11.24 1.01
N ALA A 170 1.64 12.14 0.78
CA ALA A 170 1.76 13.41 1.48
C ALA A 170 0.57 14.34 1.21
N TYR A 171 0.20 14.53 -0.06
CA TYR A 171 -0.67 15.64 -0.46
C TYR A 171 -2.04 15.25 -1.01
N HIS A 172 -2.17 14.03 -1.55
CA HIS A 172 -3.33 13.61 -2.34
C HIS A 172 -4.19 12.55 -1.63
N THR A 173 -4.13 12.53 -0.30
CA THR A 173 -4.94 11.61 0.52
C THR A 173 -5.58 12.34 1.68
N ALA A 174 -6.86 12.04 1.90
CA ALA A 174 -7.59 12.45 3.09
C ALA A 174 -8.21 11.23 3.76
N THR A 175 -7.92 11.05 5.05
CA THR A 175 -8.22 9.81 5.76
C THR A 175 -8.86 10.11 7.11
N ASP A 176 -10.06 9.57 7.35
CA ASP A 176 -10.77 9.76 8.61
C ASP A 176 -10.05 9.07 9.78
N ALA A 177 -9.33 7.97 9.49
CA ALA A 177 -8.42 7.32 10.43
C ALA A 177 -7.49 8.34 11.11
N TYR A 178 -6.86 9.20 10.31
CA TYR A 178 -5.93 10.19 10.82
C TYR A 178 -6.66 11.44 11.30
N GLU A 179 -7.54 12.01 10.47
CA GLU A 179 -8.18 13.31 10.75
C GLU A 179 -9.08 13.29 11.99
N LYS A 180 -9.78 12.18 12.24
CA LYS A 180 -10.71 12.06 13.37
C LYS A 180 -10.10 11.34 14.57
N ARG A 181 -9.20 10.37 14.34
CA ARG A 181 -8.72 9.45 15.38
C ARG A 181 -7.21 9.51 15.61
N GLY A 182 -6.45 10.23 14.79
CA GLY A 182 -4.99 10.24 14.84
C GLY A 182 -4.34 8.88 14.52
N LYS A 183 -5.12 7.92 14.00
CA LYS A 183 -4.63 6.60 13.61
C LYS A 183 -4.00 6.70 12.22
N LYS A 184 -2.73 6.34 12.11
CA LYS A 184 -2.04 6.28 10.81
C LYS A 184 -2.59 5.15 9.96
N GLY A 185 -2.60 5.37 8.65
CA GLY A 185 -2.81 4.30 7.66
C GLY A 185 -1.55 3.49 7.41
N TYR A 186 -1.65 2.45 6.58
CA TYR A 186 -0.50 1.67 6.10
C TYR A 186 -0.20 1.99 4.65
N PHE A 187 1.07 2.26 4.33
CA PHE A 187 1.48 2.57 2.96
C PHE A 187 2.69 1.71 2.57
N PHE A 188 2.53 0.92 1.52
CA PHE A 188 3.55 0.01 1.01
C PHE A 188 3.96 0.44 -0.39
N THR A 189 5.27 0.55 -0.62
CA THR A 189 5.84 0.48 -1.97
C THR A 189 6.59 -0.84 -2.12
N MET A 190 6.64 -1.39 -3.33
CA MET A 190 7.45 -2.57 -3.64
C MET A 190 8.20 -2.39 -4.94
N GLY A 191 9.48 -2.78 -4.95
CA GLY A 191 10.36 -2.66 -6.10
C GLY A 191 11.73 -3.28 -5.86
N ASP A 192 12.63 -3.18 -6.83
CA ASP A 192 13.98 -3.74 -6.81
C ASP A 192 15.09 -2.71 -7.15
N GLU A 193 14.72 -1.46 -7.40
CA GLU A 193 15.64 -0.37 -7.74
C GLU A 193 15.69 0.74 -6.66
N ALA A 194 16.60 1.72 -6.79
CA ALA A 194 16.64 2.87 -5.88
C ALA A 194 15.55 3.90 -6.23
N PRO A 195 15.15 4.81 -5.32
CA PRO A 195 14.31 5.93 -5.71
C PRO A 195 15.17 7.04 -6.33
N TRP A 196 14.64 7.71 -7.36
CA TRP A 196 15.13 9.05 -7.72
C TRP A 196 15.14 9.95 -6.47
N PRO A 197 16.19 10.77 -6.26
CA PRO A 197 16.33 11.55 -5.03
C PRO A 197 15.33 12.71 -4.93
N THR A 198 14.76 13.12 -6.06
CA THR A 198 13.92 14.30 -6.19
C THR A 198 12.80 14.03 -7.17
N VAL A 199 11.60 14.54 -6.88
CA VAL A 199 10.49 14.67 -7.84
C VAL A 199 10.50 16.10 -8.37
N THR A 200 10.47 16.26 -9.69
CA THR A 200 10.48 17.58 -10.33
C THR A 200 9.08 18.17 -10.46
N VAL A 201 9.01 19.50 -10.61
CA VAL A 201 7.74 20.19 -10.91
C VAL A 201 7.16 19.70 -12.23
N GLU A 202 8.00 19.39 -13.22
CA GLU A 202 7.57 18.83 -14.50
C GLU A 202 6.91 17.46 -14.34
N GLU A 203 7.48 16.59 -13.51
CA GLU A 203 6.91 15.28 -13.18
C GLU A 203 5.58 15.44 -12.44
N MET A 204 5.51 16.34 -11.44
CA MET A 204 4.27 16.60 -10.71
C MET A 204 3.17 17.17 -11.62
N SER A 205 3.52 18.05 -12.55
CA SER A 205 2.60 18.58 -13.56
C SER A 205 2.14 17.48 -14.52
N ALA A 206 3.07 16.66 -14.99
CA ALA A 206 2.80 15.56 -15.91
C ALA A 206 1.94 14.46 -15.29
N VAL A 207 2.07 14.19 -13.99
CA VAL A 207 1.36 13.11 -13.29
C VAL A 207 0.09 13.61 -12.62
N PHE A 208 0.19 14.64 -11.78
CA PHE A 208 -0.92 15.12 -10.94
C PHE A 208 -1.64 16.33 -11.52
N GLY A 209 -1.13 16.93 -12.60
CA GLY A 209 -1.69 18.17 -13.16
C GLY A 209 -1.40 19.40 -12.31
N ILE A 210 -0.39 19.35 -11.43
CA ILE A 210 0.02 20.47 -10.57
C ILE A 210 1.11 21.28 -11.27
N SER A 211 0.82 22.52 -11.64
CA SER A 211 1.77 23.40 -12.36
C SER A 211 2.51 24.40 -11.45
N THR A 212 2.39 24.26 -10.13
CA THR A 212 2.97 25.19 -9.16
C THR A 212 3.69 24.41 -8.07
N GLY A 213 4.87 24.86 -7.65
CA GLY A 213 5.63 24.23 -6.59
C GLY A 213 7.13 24.34 -6.82
N GLU A 214 7.88 23.64 -5.98
CA GLU A 214 9.33 23.46 -6.10
C GLU A 214 9.63 21.96 -6.19
N ASN A 215 10.81 21.61 -6.68
CA ASN A 215 11.26 20.23 -6.67
C ASN A 215 11.35 19.72 -5.22
N GLU A 216 10.82 18.53 -4.95
CA GLU A 216 10.79 17.96 -3.60
C GLU A 216 11.70 16.74 -3.50
N THR A 217 12.49 16.67 -2.43
CA THR A 217 13.33 15.50 -2.16
C THR A 217 12.49 14.34 -1.64
N VAL A 218 12.93 13.11 -1.93
CA VAL A 218 12.29 11.90 -1.41
C VAL A 218 12.24 11.88 0.13
N GLU A 219 13.26 12.44 0.80
CA GLU A 219 13.28 12.61 2.26
C GLU A 219 12.17 13.53 2.76
N SER A 220 11.97 14.69 2.11
CA SER A 220 10.92 15.66 2.49
C SER A 220 9.54 15.04 2.33
N LEU A 221 9.31 14.36 1.20
CA LEU A 221 8.05 13.69 0.90
C LEU A 221 7.75 12.56 1.90
N LEU A 222 8.77 11.75 2.23
CA LEU A 222 8.61 10.69 3.22
C LEU A 222 8.32 11.26 4.61
N ALA A 223 9.05 12.28 5.06
CA ALA A 223 8.82 12.89 6.37
C ALA A 223 7.37 13.41 6.49
N ARG A 224 6.85 14.05 5.44
CA ARG A 224 5.48 14.54 5.39
C ARG A 224 4.45 13.41 5.32
N ALA A 225 4.67 12.41 4.48
CA ALA A 225 3.78 11.24 4.39
C ALA A 225 3.71 10.48 5.73
N GLN A 226 4.83 10.37 6.44
CA GLN A 226 4.95 9.70 7.73
C GLN A 226 4.13 10.36 8.85
N GLU A 227 3.64 11.59 8.68
CA GLU A 227 2.73 12.21 9.65
C GLU A 227 1.43 11.41 9.81
N LYS A 228 0.90 10.88 8.70
CA LYS A 228 -0.39 10.17 8.64
C LYS A 228 -0.30 8.71 8.17
N TRP A 229 0.88 8.25 7.78
CA TRP A 229 1.11 6.89 7.29
C TRP A 229 2.25 6.19 8.04
N ASP A 230 2.05 4.90 8.29
CA ASP A 230 3.10 3.93 8.56
C ASP A 230 3.66 3.47 7.20
N MET A 231 4.79 4.04 6.79
CA MET A 231 5.40 3.84 5.46
C MET A 231 6.37 2.64 5.46
N PHE A 232 6.28 1.78 4.45
CA PHE A 232 7.17 0.63 4.25
C PHE A 232 7.60 0.52 2.80
N HIS A 233 8.85 0.09 2.58
CA HIS A 233 9.33 -0.31 1.26
C HIS A 233 9.72 -1.78 1.28
N LEU A 234 9.11 -2.57 0.40
CA LEU A 234 9.31 -4.00 0.23
C LEU A 234 10.26 -4.23 -0.95
N PHE A 235 11.46 -4.70 -0.67
CA PHE A 235 12.49 -4.91 -1.69
C PHE A 235 12.46 -6.34 -2.21
N ALA A 236 12.28 -6.52 -3.51
CA ALA A 236 12.27 -7.84 -4.14
C ALA A 236 13.71 -8.36 -4.35
N VAL A 237 14.11 -9.37 -3.55
CA VAL A 237 15.45 -9.99 -3.63
C VAL A 237 15.56 -10.97 -4.80
N ASP A 238 14.43 -11.34 -5.41
CA ASP A 238 14.36 -12.08 -6.67
C ASP A 238 14.22 -11.15 -7.90
N GLY A 239 14.41 -9.84 -7.71
CA GLY A 239 14.44 -8.83 -8.77
C GLY A 239 15.81 -8.66 -9.45
N GLY A 240 15.98 -7.56 -10.18
CA GLY A 240 17.15 -7.26 -11.02
C GLY A 240 18.43 -6.90 -10.26
N TYR A 241 18.33 -6.33 -9.07
CA TYR A 241 19.49 -5.78 -8.33
C TYR A 241 19.65 -6.28 -6.88
N PRO A 242 19.56 -7.60 -6.63
CA PRO A 242 19.32 -8.16 -5.29
C PRO A 242 20.48 -8.03 -4.30
N HIS A 243 21.67 -7.65 -4.77
CA HIS A 243 22.89 -7.56 -3.97
C HIS A 243 23.59 -6.19 -4.11
N THR A 244 22.90 -5.21 -4.69
CA THR A 244 23.51 -3.89 -4.93
C THR A 244 23.53 -3.08 -3.65
N LYS A 245 24.67 -3.09 -2.95
CA LYS A 245 24.87 -2.42 -1.65
C LYS A 245 24.39 -0.97 -1.64
N LYS A 246 24.64 -0.21 -2.71
CA LYS A 246 24.23 1.20 -2.82
C LYS A 246 22.71 1.38 -2.77
N ILE A 247 21.95 0.48 -3.41
CA ILE A 247 20.48 0.51 -3.40
C ILE A 247 19.97 0.18 -1.99
N HIS A 248 20.49 -0.89 -1.37
CA HIS A 248 20.08 -1.27 -0.03
C HIS A 248 20.44 -0.20 1.02
N ASP A 249 21.62 0.39 0.93
CA ASP A 249 22.04 1.48 1.83
C ASP A 249 21.13 2.71 1.67
N ARG A 250 20.73 3.02 0.43
CA ARG A 250 19.79 4.11 0.16
C ARG A 250 18.44 3.84 0.82
N TRP A 251 17.86 2.66 0.64
CA TRP A 251 16.58 2.34 1.26
C TRP A 251 16.65 2.25 2.78
N ARG A 252 17.72 1.67 3.34
CA ARG A 252 17.93 1.65 4.81
C ARG A 252 18.06 3.06 5.37
N ALA A 253 18.70 3.99 4.66
CA ALA A 253 18.78 5.38 5.11
C ALA A 253 17.40 6.08 5.11
N LEU A 254 16.50 5.71 4.19
CA LEU A 254 15.16 6.29 4.10
C LEU A 254 14.15 5.67 5.07
N PHE A 255 14.18 4.35 5.26
CA PHE A 255 13.14 3.61 6.00
C PHE A 255 13.61 2.92 7.28
N GLY A 256 14.93 2.79 7.50
CA GLY A 256 15.47 2.05 8.64
C GLY A 256 14.95 0.60 8.67
N GLU A 257 14.31 0.22 9.77
CA GLU A 257 13.70 -1.10 9.97
C GLU A 257 12.47 -1.36 9.09
N ARG A 258 11.90 -0.31 8.47
CA ARG A 258 10.74 -0.40 7.57
C ARG A 258 11.13 -0.62 6.11
N PHE A 259 12.43 -0.80 5.86
CA PHE A 259 12.95 -1.39 4.65
C PHE A 259 12.95 -2.91 4.81
N ILE A 260 12.07 -3.59 4.08
CA ILE A 260 11.77 -5.00 4.27
C ILE A 260 12.30 -5.79 3.07
N MET A 261 13.21 -6.72 3.32
CA MET A 261 13.73 -7.61 2.29
C MET A 261 12.75 -8.77 2.06
N VAL A 262 12.23 -8.89 0.85
CA VAL A 262 11.30 -9.96 0.46
C VAL A 262 12.05 -10.97 -0.42
N GLU A 263 12.40 -12.12 0.16
CA GLU A 263 13.22 -13.16 -0.50
C GLU A 263 12.54 -13.80 -1.72
N ASP A 264 11.22 -13.89 -1.70
CA ASP A 264 10.39 -14.37 -2.80
C ASP A 264 9.23 -13.40 -2.96
N SER A 265 9.28 -12.60 -4.02
CA SER A 265 8.30 -11.57 -4.30
C SER A 265 6.86 -12.10 -4.41
N ARG A 266 6.69 -13.40 -4.68
CA ARG A 266 5.36 -14.04 -4.69
C ARG A 266 4.72 -14.08 -3.30
N LEU A 267 5.50 -13.90 -2.22
CA LEU A 267 5.03 -13.85 -0.83
C LEU A 267 4.65 -12.44 -0.37
N VAL A 268 4.61 -11.45 -1.27
CA VAL A 268 4.30 -10.05 -0.92
C VAL A 268 3.00 -9.89 -0.14
N CYS A 269 1.94 -10.62 -0.52
CA CYS A 269 0.65 -10.54 0.18
C CYS A 269 0.77 -11.03 1.62
N GLU A 270 1.47 -12.15 1.84
CA GLU A 270 1.74 -12.68 3.17
C GLU A 270 2.62 -11.75 4.01
N VAL A 271 3.61 -11.10 3.40
CA VAL A 271 4.47 -10.12 4.09
C VAL A 271 3.66 -8.88 4.48
N ILE A 272 2.89 -8.27 3.56
CA ILE A 272 2.04 -7.10 3.86
C ILE A 272 1.06 -7.43 5.00
N ALA A 273 0.36 -8.55 4.88
CA ALA A 273 -0.61 -8.95 5.88
C ALA A 273 0.05 -9.24 7.24
N GLY A 274 1.25 -9.84 7.22
CA GLY A 274 2.05 -10.06 8.42
C GLY A 274 2.51 -8.77 9.09
N ILE A 275 2.94 -7.77 8.31
CA ILE A 275 3.30 -6.44 8.83
C ILE A 275 2.09 -5.81 9.52
N ILE A 276 0.93 -5.79 8.86
CA ILE A 276 -0.29 -5.22 9.45
C ILE A 276 -0.67 -5.98 10.72
N HIS A 277 -0.64 -7.32 10.70
CA HIS A 277 -0.95 -8.15 11.87
C HIS A 277 -0.03 -7.85 13.06
N MET A 278 1.28 -7.76 12.82
CA MET A 278 2.26 -7.36 13.85
C MET A 278 1.97 -5.96 14.40
N MET A 279 1.68 -5.00 13.52
CA MET A 279 1.48 -3.60 13.90
C MET A 279 0.17 -3.37 14.66
N GLU A 280 -0.90 -4.08 14.31
CA GLU A 280 -2.20 -3.98 15.00
C GLU A 280 -2.23 -4.74 16.32
N ASN A 281 -1.46 -5.83 16.46
CA ASN A 281 -1.55 -6.69 17.65
C ASN A 281 -0.29 -6.71 18.53
N SER A 282 0.77 -6.00 18.12
CA SER A 282 2.08 -6.02 18.78
C SER A 282 2.67 -7.44 18.93
N TYR A 283 2.44 -8.30 17.94
CA TYR A 283 2.94 -9.68 17.92
C TYR A 283 4.35 -9.77 17.33
N ASP A 284 5.09 -10.80 17.74
CA ASP A 284 6.36 -11.16 17.10
C ASP A 284 6.15 -11.90 15.78
N ALA A 285 7.21 -11.97 14.99
CA ALA A 285 7.19 -12.63 13.68
C ALA A 285 6.82 -14.12 13.75
N ASP A 286 7.17 -14.83 14.82
CA ASP A 286 6.86 -16.26 14.98
C ASP A 286 5.36 -16.49 15.10
N ARG A 287 4.71 -15.74 16.00
CA ARG A 287 3.28 -15.79 16.20
C ARG A 287 2.52 -15.39 14.93
N VAL A 288 2.95 -14.32 14.25
CA VAL A 288 2.27 -13.87 13.03
C VAL A 288 2.34 -14.91 11.92
N VAL A 289 3.51 -15.52 11.70
CA VAL A 289 3.67 -16.57 10.68
C VAL A 289 2.81 -17.80 10.99
N GLN A 290 2.69 -18.15 12.27
CA GLN A 290 1.78 -19.21 12.73
C GLN A 290 0.31 -18.86 12.48
N ASP A 291 -0.13 -17.64 12.81
CA ASP A 291 -1.52 -17.19 12.67
C ASP A 291 -1.97 -17.13 11.19
N ILE A 292 -1.05 -16.78 10.27
CA ILE A 292 -1.28 -16.80 8.82
C ILE A 292 -1.36 -18.25 8.29
N GLY A 293 -0.91 -19.24 9.06
CA GLY A 293 -0.94 -20.66 8.70
C GLY A 293 0.13 -21.04 7.68
N LEU A 294 1.26 -20.34 7.65
CA LEU A 294 2.39 -20.69 6.78
C LEU A 294 3.20 -21.84 7.38
N SER A 295 3.82 -22.63 6.51
CA SER A 295 4.74 -23.69 6.91
C SER A 295 5.93 -23.81 5.95
N GLY A 296 6.96 -24.54 6.39
CA GLY A 296 8.14 -24.83 5.60
C GLY A 296 8.89 -23.58 5.13
N LYS A 297 9.37 -23.61 3.89
CA LYS A 297 10.21 -22.54 3.32
C LYS A 297 9.51 -21.17 3.31
N ASN A 298 8.23 -21.13 2.97
CA ASN A 298 7.47 -19.88 2.88
C ASN A 298 7.32 -19.22 4.27
N ALA A 299 7.12 -20.02 5.33
CA ALA A 299 7.09 -19.51 6.70
C ALA A 299 8.42 -18.86 7.09
N SER A 300 9.55 -19.51 6.79
CA SER A 300 10.87 -18.95 7.08
C SER A 300 11.13 -17.65 6.33
N MET A 301 10.78 -17.59 5.04
CA MET A 301 10.95 -16.39 4.21
C MET A 301 10.13 -15.20 4.71
N VAL A 302 8.85 -15.43 5.04
CA VAL A 302 8.00 -14.38 5.62
C VAL A 302 8.51 -13.97 6.99
N LYS A 303 8.90 -14.93 7.85
CA LYS A 303 9.50 -14.62 9.15
C LYS A 303 10.71 -13.71 9.02
N ASN A 304 11.65 -14.05 8.13
CA ASN A 304 12.87 -13.27 7.91
C ASN A 304 12.55 -11.81 7.51
N ALA A 305 11.53 -11.60 6.68
CA ALA A 305 11.07 -10.27 6.30
C ALA A 305 10.47 -9.48 7.49
N LEU A 306 9.83 -10.17 8.44
CA LEU A 306 9.14 -9.56 9.58
C LEU A 306 10.03 -9.30 10.81
N VAL A 307 11.11 -10.05 10.97
CA VAL A 307 12.03 -9.93 12.12
C VAL A 307 12.55 -8.50 12.35
N PRO A 308 12.97 -7.72 11.32
CA PRO A 308 13.44 -6.35 11.52
C PRO A 308 12.42 -5.43 12.21
N LEU A 309 11.12 -5.70 12.04
CA LEU A 309 10.07 -4.92 12.69
C LEU A 309 9.86 -5.31 14.15
N SER A 310 10.13 -6.58 14.51
CA SER A 310 9.96 -7.10 15.88
C SER A 310 10.83 -6.35 16.90
N THR A 311 11.94 -5.75 16.46
CA THR A 311 12.84 -4.94 17.29
C THR A 311 12.50 -3.45 17.29
N SER A 312 11.49 -3.04 16.53
CA SER A 312 11.20 -1.63 16.30
C SER A 312 10.57 -0.92 17.49
N SER A 313 11.10 0.26 17.81
CA SER A 313 10.54 1.17 18.82
C SER A 313 9.06 1.51 18.57
N SER A 314 8.60 1.48 17.31
CA SER A 314 7.21 1.76 16.96
C SER A 314 6.22 0.68 17.44
N LEU A 315 6.61 -0.60 17.42
CA LEU A 315 5.82 -1.67 18.04
C LEU A 315 5.81 -1.55 19.57
N VAL A 316 6.95 -1.20 20.16
CA VAL A 316 7.08 -0.99 21.62
C VAL A 316 6.15 0.13 22.09
N VAL A 317 6.09 1.25 21.37
CA VAL A 317 5.21 2.38 21.72
C VAL A 317 3.73 2.01 21.62
N ARG A 318 3.30 1.27 20.58
CA ARG A 318 1.91 0.79 20.46
C ARG A 318 1.55 -0.18 21.59
N ALA A 319 2.40 -1.15 21.90
CA ALA A 319 2.20 -2.08 23.01
C ALA A 319 2.06 -1.35 24.37
N VAL A 320 2.86 -0.30 24.61
CA VAL A 320 2.78 0.51 25.83
C VAL A 320 1.48 1.33 25.88
N ALA A 321 1.04 1.90 24.75
CA ALA A 321 -0.23 2.64 24.66
C ALA A 321 -1.45 1.74 24.96
N GLU A 322 -1.45 0.50 24.48
CA GLU A 322 -2.52 -0.46 24.81
C GLU A 322 -2.45 -0.94 26.26
N GLY A 323 -1.25 -1.21 26.79
CA GLY A 323 -1.07 -1.58 28.21
C GLY A 323 -1.50 -0.49 29.19
N THR A 324 -1.33 0.79 28.83
CA THR A 324 -1.83 1.93 29.62
C THR A 324 -3.33 2.14 29.49
N ALA A 325 -3.93 1.87 28.32
CA ALA A 325 -5.38 1.87 28.15
C ALA A 325 -6.08 0.77 28.96
N LEU A 326 -5.49 -0.44 29.01
CA LEU A 326 -6.03 -1.58 29.78
C LEU A 326 -5.95 -1.36 31.30
N THR A 327 -4.86 -0.75 31.80
CA THR A 327 -4.67 -0.49 33.23
C THR A 327 -5.58 0.62 33.79
N ASN A 328 -5.97 1.60 32.96
CA ASN A 328 -6.91 2.64 33.36
C ASN A 328 -8.39 2.20 33.40
N SER A 329 -8.73 1.04 32.82
CA SER A 329 -10.09 0.48 32.87
C SER A 329 -10.43 -0.23 34.21
N GLY A 330 -9.45 -0.43 35.09
CA GLY A 330 -9.59 -1.26 36.30
C GLY A 330 -9.92 -0.55 37.63
N ARG A 331 -10.10 0.77 37.67
CA ARG A 331 -10.32 1.51 38.94
C ARG A 331 -11.60 2.35 38.96
N ARG A 332 -12.75 1.67 38.99
CA ARG A 332 -13.97 2.24 39.57
C ARG A 332 -14.67 1.21 40.46
N LYS A 333 -14.08 0.96 41.63
CA LYS A 333 -14.78 0.23 42.71
C LYS A 333 -15.66 1.21 43.50
N ARG A 334 -16.93 0.82 43.56
CA ARG A 334 -18.06 1.34 44.34
C ARG A 334 -17.65 1.79 45.75
N GLY A 335 -18.10 2.98 46.13
CA GLY A 335 -18.28 3.40 47.53
C GLY A 335 -19.71 3.88 47.71
N VAL A 336 -20.58 2.96 48.14
CA VAL A 336 -21.90 3.28 48.70
C VAL A 336 -21.67 3.50 50.19
N THR A 337 -22.05 4.67 50.72
CA THR A 337 -22.33 4.80 52.15
C THR A 337 -23.52 5.73 52.34
N ARG A 338 -24.58 5.18 52.91
CA ARG A 338 -25.70 5.91 53.52
C ARG A 338 -25.19 6.74 54.70
N LEU A 339 -25.69 7.96 54.83
CA LEU A 339 -26.49 8.43 55.96
C LEU A 339 -27.28 9.66 55.52
#